data_AF-A0A4P5RDP1-F1
#
_entry.id   AF-A0A4P5RDP1-F1
#
_cell.length_a   1.000
_cell.length_b   1.000
_cell.length_c   1.000
_cell.angle_alpha   90.00
_cell.angle_beta   90.00
_cell.angle_gamma   90.00
#
_symmetry.space_group_name_H-M   'P 1'
#
loop_
_entity.id
_entity.type
_entity.pdbx_description
1 polymer ?
#
loop_
_entity_poly.entity_id
_entity_poly.type
_entity_poly.pdbx_seq_one_letter_code
_entity_poly.pdbx_strand_id
1 'polypeptide(L)'
;MPAIESAWVAMQARQAIIALESASEVSPIEQRDVASRWIKSISVVIAEHLEVDSKNLERAWLQSDLSRQKVLFAALTQLGVPYKTNADEPGKALDCSALIKFAWSNAGIKMPRGSAQQYAFGERVKASEVQLGDLAWYPGHISMSLGFENLVIQSPTNGRSVEVHEINESRVNWVRWVSPAA
;
A
#
# COMPACT_ATOMS: atom_id res chain seq x y z
N MET A 1 -11.91 -6.33 5.84
CA MET A 1 -11.15 -6.92 6.96
C MET A 1 -11.83 -6.56 8.27
N PRO A 2 -12.03 -7.50 9.21
CA PRO A 2 -12.50 -7.21 10.56
C PRO A 2 -11.63 -6.16 11.28
N ALA A 3 -12.25 -5.37 12.16
CA ALA A 3 -11.57 -4.27 12.85
C ALA A 3 -10.36 -4.72 13.69
N ILE A 4 -10.45 -5.89 14.32
CA ILE A 4 -9.37 -6.45 15.15
C ILE A 4 -8.15 -6.81 14.29
N GLU A 5 -8.37 -7.46 13.14
CA GLU A 5 -7.29 -7.78 12.19
C GLU A 5 -6.67 -6.51 11.61
N SER A 6 -7.49 -5.53 11.22
CA SER A 6 -6.99 -4.24 10.73
C SER A 6 -6.12 -3.52 11.77
N ALA A 7 -6.55 -3.52 13.03
CA ALA A 7 -5.77 -2.92 14.12
C ALA A 7 -4.46 -3.68 14.37
N TRP A 8 -4.49 -5.01 14.34
CA TRP A 8 -3.29 -5.82 14.49
C TRP A 8 -2.28 -5.56 13.36
N VAL A 9 -2.73 -5.60 12.09
CA VAL A 9 -1.87 -5.33 10.93
C VAL A 9 -1.30 -3.91 11.00
N ALA A 10 -2.14 -2.91 11.32
CA ALA A 10 -1.68 -1.53 11.45
C ALA A 10 -0.64 -1.36 12.56
N MET A 11 -0.78 -2.09 13.68
CA MET A 11 0.21 -2.10 14.76
C MET A 11 1.51 -2.76 14.33
N GLN A 12 1.47 -3.93 13.69
CA GLN A 12 2.67 -4.61 13.18
C GLN A 12 3.41 -3.74 12.16
N ALA A 13 2.68 -3.08 11.25
CA ALA A 13 3.26 -2.18 10.27
C ALA A 13 3.94 -0.96 10.90
N ARG A 14 3.40 -0.40 12.00
CA ARG A 14 4.08 0.67 12.77
C ARG A 14 5.38 0.18 13.39
N GLN A 15 5.38 -1.02 13.97
CA GLN A 15 6.59 -1.61 14.54
C GLN A 15 7.63 -1.91 13.44
N ALA A 16 7.20 -2.32 12.25
CA ALA A 16 8.08 -2.50 11.10
C ALA A 16 8.79 -1.20 10.70
N ILE A 17 8.06 -0.08 10.64
CA ILE A 17 8.64 1.24 10.36
C ILE A 17 9.67 1.64 11.42
N ILE A 18 9.31 1.53 12.71
CA ILE A 18 10.22 1.88 13.82
C ILE A 18 11.49 1.02 13.78
N ALA A 19 11.36 -0.28 13.49
CA ALA A 19 12.49 -1.19 13.37
C ALA A 19 13.39 -0.83 12.18
N LEU A 20 12.81 -0.45 11.04
CA LEU A 20 13.57 0.00 9.87
C LEU A 20 14.27 1.35 10.10
N GLU A 21 13.64 2.28 10.82
CA GLU A 21 14.26 3.54 11.23
C GLU A 21 15.43 3.29 12.18
N SER A 22 15.26 2.40 13.15
CA SER A 22 16.34 1.99 14.06
C SER A 22 17.51 1.30 13.34
N ALA A 23 17.23 0.72 12.17
CA ALA A 23 18.19 0.04 11.31
C ALA A 23 18.71 0.95 10.16
N SER A 24 18.45 2.27 10.18
CA SER A 24 18.82 3.14 9.06
C SER A 24 20.33 3.18 8.77
N GLU A 25 21.14 3.03 9.82
CA GLU A 25 22.61 3.08 9.77
C GLU A 25 23.28 1.74 9.45
N VAL A 26 22.50 0.65 9.36
CA VAL A 26 23.03 -0.67 9.01
C VAL A 26 22.89 -0.95 7.52
N SER A 27 23.50 -2.04 7.03
CA SER A 27 23.54 -2.32 5.60
C SER A 27 22.14 -2.52 4.99
N PRO A 28 21.93 -2.24 3.68
CA PRO A 28 20.66 -2.51 3.02
C PRO A 28 20.20 -3.97 3.12
N ILE A 29 21.14 -4.91 3.21
CA ILE A 29 20.84 -6.33 3.38
C ILE A 29 20.22 -6.58 4.76
N GLU A 30 20.77 -6.00 5.82
CA GLU A 30 20.23 -6.11 7.18
C GLU A 30 18.88 -5.41 7.30
N GLN A 31 18.70 -4.25 6.66
CA GLN A 31 17.39 -3.58 6.60
C GLN A 31 16.33 -4.46 5.93
N ARG A 32 16.69 -5.17 4.84
CA ARG A 32 15.79 -6.14 4.19
C ARG A 32 15.49 -7.35 5.08
N ASP A 33 16.45 -7.84 5.87
CA ASP A 33 16.20 -8.91 6.84
C ASP A 33 15.19 -8.46 7.91
N VAL A 34 15.32 -7.24 8.42
CA VAL A 34 14.35 -6.65 9.36
C VAL A 34 12.96 -6.60 8.73
N ALA A 35 12.82 -6.05 7.51
CA ALA A 35 11.55 -5.99 6.81
C ALA A 35 10.92 -7.37 6.58
N SER A 36 11.74 -8.38 6.27
CA SER A 36 11.28 -9.73 5.93
C SER A 36 10.46 -10.38 7.04
N ARG A 37 10.82 -10.15 8.30
CA ARG A 37 10.13 -10.71 9.47
C ARG A 37 8.71 -10.18 9.59
N TRP A 38 8.53 -8.89 9.35
CA TRP A 38 7.21 -8.24 9.36
C TRP A 38 6.40 -8.59 8.12
N ILE A 39 7.04 -8.69 6.95
CA ILE A 39 6.38 -9.14 5.71
C ILE A 39 5.80 -10.53 5.91
N LYS A 40 6.56 -11.47 6.47
CA LYS A 40 6.11 -12.84 6.71
C LYS A 40 4.90 -12.92 7.63
N SER A 41 4.85 -12.12 8.71
CA SER A 41 3.71 -12.15 9.63
C SER A 41 2.48 -11.44 9.06
N ILE A 42 2.66 -10.28 8.44
CA ILE A 42 1.56 -9.47 7.91
C ILE A 42 0.93 -10.12 6.67
N SER A 43 1.74 -10.64 5.75
CA SER A 43 1.26 -11.23 4.49
C SER A 43 0.29 -12.39 4.71
N VAL A 44 0.49 -13.19 5.76
CA VAL A 44 -0.43 -14.28 6.13
C VAL A 44 -1.82 -13.74 6.44
N VAL A 45 -1.93 -12.72 7.30
CA VAL A 45 -3.23 -12.14 7.70
C VAL A 45 -3.92 -11.43 6.53
N ILE A 46 -3.15 -10.69 5.72
CA ILE A 46 -3.72 -10.02 4.54
C ILE A 46 -4.19 -11.05 3.50
N ALA A 47 -3.40 -12.09 3.25
CA ALA A 47 -3.73 -13.12 2.28
C ALA A 47 -4.95 -13.95 2.72
N GLU A 48 -5.04 -14.30 4.00
CA GLU A 48 -6.22 -14.97 4.55
C GLU A 48 -7.47 -14.10 4.39
N HIS A 49 -7.39 -12.81 4.70
CA HIS A 49 -8.51 -11.90 4.54
C HIS A 49 -8.95 -11.73 3.08
N LEU A 50 -8.00 -11.71 2.15
CA LEU A 50 -8.26 -11.58 0.71
C LEU A 50 -8.52 -12.93 0.02
N GLU A 51 -8.50 -14.04 0.76
CA GLU A 51 -8.67 -15.40 0.23
C GLU A 51 -7.66 -15.76 -0.89
N VAL A 52 -6.42 -15.29 -0.78
CA VAL A 52 -5.33 -15.53 -1.74
C VAL A 52 -4.18 -16.36 -1.14
N ASP A 53 -3.29 -16.87 -2.00
CA ASP A 53 -2.11 -17.62 -1.55
C ASP A 53 -1.10 -16.71 -0.83
N SER A 54 -0.87 -16.97 0.46
CA SER A 54 0.01 -16.18 1.30
C SER A 54 1.47 -16.24 0.88
N LYS A 55 1.95 -17.36 0.32
CA LYS A 55 3.35 -17.50 -0.11
C LYS A 55 3.66 -16.65 -1.33
N ASN A 56 2.71 -16.52 -2.25
CA ASN A 56 2.83 -15.67 -3.42
C ASN A 56 2.82 -14.20 -3.00
N LEU A 57 1.94 -13.80 -2.08
CA LEU A 57 1.92 -12.44 -1.54
C LEU A 57 3.20 -12.09 -0.80
N GLU A 58 3.65 -12.97 0.10
CA GLU A 58 4.93 -12.84 0.80
C GLU A 58 6.09 -12.66 -0.18
N ARG A 59 6.17 -13.52 -1.20
CA ARG A 59 7.24 -13.47 -2.21
C ARG A 59 7.25 -12.15 -2.97
N ALA A 60 6.09 -11.66 -3.41
CA ALA A 60 5.99 -10.38 -4.12
C ALA A 60 6.53 -9.21 -3.27
N TRP A 61 6.21 -9.20 -1.98
CA TRP A 61 6.69 -8.15 -1.06
C TRP A 61 8.18 -8.28 -0.75
N LEU A 62 8.68 -9.50 -0.54
CA LEU A 62 10.10 -9.76 -0.28
C LEU A 62 10.99 -9.43 -1.47
N GLN A 63 10.50 -9.62 -2.70
CA GLN A 63 11.26 -9.32 -3.92
C GLN A 63 11.34 -7.82 -4.23
N SER A 64 10.39 -7.03 -3.70
CA SER A 64 10.38 -5.58 -3.88
C SER A 64 11.60 -4.90 -3.22
N ASP A 65 11.96 -3.72 -3.70
CA ASP A 65 12.99 -2.90 -3.06
C ASP A 65 12.55 -2.38 -1.69
N LEU A 66 13.50 -1.88 -0.91
CA LEU A 66 13.23 -1.39 0.44
C LEU A 66 12.29 -0.17 0.46
N SER A 67 12.35 0.67 -0.56
CA SER A 67 11.46 1.84 -0.68
C SER A 67 10.01 1.39 -0.77
N ARG A 68 9.68 0.46 -1.67
CA ARG A 68 8.34 -0.11 -1.82
C ARG A 68 7.87 -0.83 -0.56
N GLN A 69 8.77 -1.51 0.15
CA GLN A 69 8.45 -2.12 1.46
C GLN A 69 8.07 -1.06 2.51
N LYS A 70 8.79 0.07 2.57
CA LYS A 70 8.43 1.20 3.44
C LYS A 70 7.07 1.79 3.08
N VAL A 71 6.78 1.96 1.78
CA VAL A 71 5.48 2.42 1.29
C VAL A 71 4.35 1.48 1.71
N LEU A 72 4.55 0.16 1.57
CA LEU A 72 3.60 -0.86 2.03
C LEU A 72 3.30 -0.70 3.53
N PHE A 73 4.33 -0.70 4.38
CA PHE A 73 4.13 -0.57 5.82
C PHE A 73 3.43 0.74 6.16
N ALA A 74 3.82 1.85 5.54
CA ALA A 74 3.17 3.14 5.74
C ALA A 74 1.68 3.08 5.40
N ALA A 75 1.30 2.57 4.22
CA ALA A 75 -0.11 2.42 3.86
C ALA A 75 -0.87 1.53 4.86
N LEU A 76 -0.27 0.41 5.27
CA LEU A 76 -0.88 -0.53 6.23
C LEU A 76 -1.09 0.08 7.62
N THR A 77 -0.26 1.03 8.07
CA THR A 77 -0.49 1.74 9.34
C THR A 77 -1.83 2.47 9.39
N GLN A 78 -2.41 2.74 8.21
CA GLN A 78 -3.66 3.47 8.04
C GLN A 78 -4.88 2.58 7.97
N LEU A 79 -4.76 1.23 7.97
CA LEU A 79 -5.92 0.35 7.96
C LEU A 79 -6.91 0.72 9.08
N GLY A 80 -8.19 0.82 8.73
CA GLY A 80 -9.25 1.25 9.63
C GLY A 80 -9.41 2.77 9.79
N VAL A 81 -8.47 3.60 9.31
CA VAL A 81 -8.61 5.06 9.31
C VAL A 81 -9.80 5.47 8.41
N PRO A 82 -10.77 6.25 8.92
CA PRO A 82 -11.95 6.65 8.15
C PRO A 82 -11.62 7.40 6.84
N TYR A 83 -12.42 7.15 5.81
CA TYR A 83 -12.42 8.00 4.64
C TYR A 83 -13.13 9.33 4.95
N LYS A 84 -12.58 10.44 4.45
CA LYS A 84 -13.30 11.71 4.35
C LYS A 84 -12.81 12.48 3.13
N THR A 85 -13.76 12.99 2.35
CA THR A 85 -13.45 13.80 1.15
C THR A 85 -12.52 14.96 1.49
N ASN A 86 -11.45 15.13 0.70
CA ASN A 86 -10.39 16.13 0.86
C ASN A 86 -9.56 16.04 2.16
N ALA A 87 -9.77 15.01 2.99
CA ALA A 87 -8.96 14.84 4.20
C ALA A 87 -7.54 14.36 3.87
N ASP A 88 -6.57 14.91 4.61
CA ASP A 88 -5.14 14.65 4.49
C ASP A 88 -4.51 14.60 5.88
N GLU A 89 -5.13 13.84 6.78
CA GLU A 89 -4.72 13.69 8.19
C GLU A 89 -4.49 12.20 8.52
N PRO A 90 -3.28 11.66 8.26
CA PRO A 90 -2.94 10.28 8.58
C PRO A 90 -3.27 9.94 10.04
N GLY A 91 -3.87 8.78 10.25
CA GLY A 91 -4.34 8.29 11.55
C GLY A 91 -5.71 8.84 11.98
N LYS A 92 -6.27 9.84 11.29
CA LYS A 92 -7.58 10.43 11.62
C LYS A 92 -8.59 10.30 10.49
N ALA A 93 -8.23 10.81 9.29
CA ALA A 93 -9.06 10.69 8.10
C ALA A 93 -8.25 10.96 6.83
N LEU A 94 -8.49 10.16 5.79
CA LEU A 94 -7.78 10.26 4.50
C LEU A 94 -8.74 10.12 3.33
N ASP A 95 -8.58 10.91 2.28
CA ASP A 95 -9.09 10.53 0.95
C ASP A 95 -8.14 9.58 0.21
N CYS A 96 -8.59 9.09 -0.96
CA CYS A 96 -7.85 8.12 -1.76
C CYS A 96 -6.43 8.60 -2.10
N SER A 97 -6.29 9.83 -2.61
CA SER A 97 -4.99 10.38 -2.97
C SER A 97 -4.14 10.79 -1.75
N ALA A 98 -4.76 11.07 -0.60
CA ALA A 98 -4.04 11.40 0.63
C ALA A 98 -3.33 10.16 1.20
N LEU A 99 -4.00 9.00 1.14
CA LEU A 99 -3.38 7.72 1.48
C LEU A 99 -2.11 7.46 0.65
N ILE A 100 -2.20 7.63 -0.67
CA ILE A 100 -1.06 7.43 -1.58
C ILE A 100 0.09 8.40 -1.27
N LYS A 101 -0.25 9.69 -1.08
CA LYS A 101 0.74 10.72 -0.73
C LYS A 101 1.45 10.39 0.58
N PHE A 102 0.68 10.01 1.60
CA PHE A 102 1.24 9.62 2.89
C PHE A 102 2.16 8.41 2.75
N ALA A 103 1.72 7.35 2.09
CA ALA A 103 2.50 6.12 1.92
C ALA A 103 3.83 6.38 1.20
N TRP A 104 3.80 7.06 0.05
CA TRP A 104 5.01 7.35 -0.74
C TRP A 104 5.95 8.36 -0.09
N SER A 105 5.45 9.26 0.76
CA SER A 105 6.29 10.18 1.52
C SER A 105 7.22 9.45 2.51
N ASN A 106 6.84 8.26 3.00
CA ASN A 106 7.68 7.41 3.86
C ASN A 106 8.85 6.75 3.11
N ALA A 107 8.83 6.78 1.78
CA ALA A 107 9.96 6.43 0.92
C ALA A 107 10.64 7.67 0.31
N GLY A 108 10.34 8.87 0.80
CA GLY A 108 10.93 10.12 0.32
C GLY A 108 10.32 10.68 -0.97
N ILE A 109 9.30 10.05 -1.54
CA ILE A 109 8.65 10.52 -2.78
C ILE A 109 7.48 11.44 -2.45
N LYS A 110 7.58 12.70 -2.91
CA LYS A 110 6.55 13.73 -2.71
C LYS A 110 5.48 13.65 -3.79
N MET A 111 4.42 12.90 -3.53
CA MET A 111 3.29 12.82 -4.45
C MET A 111 2.43 14.09 -4.43
N PRO A 112 1.88 14.54 -5.59
CA PRO A 112 0.92 15.62 -5.63
C PRO A 112 -0.40 15.23 -4.94
N ARG A 113 -1.22 16.24 -4.57
CA ARG A 113 -2.61 16.01 -4.14
C ARG A 113 -3.53 15.88 -5.36
N GLY A 114 -4.46 14.93 -5.28
CA GLY A 114 -5.41 14.62 -6.35
C GLY A 114 -5.02 13.38 -7.17
N SER A 115 -6.00 12.49 -7.38
CA SER A 115 -5.78 11.20 -8.04
C SER A 115 -5.31 11.34 -9.49
N ALA A 116 -5.86 12.29 -10.25
CA ALA A 116 -5.46 12.55 -11.63
C ALA A 116 -4.01 13.05 -11.74
N GLN A 117 -3.58 13.92 -10.82
CA GLN A 117 -2.20 14.40 -10.75
C GLN A 117 -1.23 13.27 -10.38
N GLN A 118 -1.60 12.40 -9.44
CA GLN A 118 -0.78 11.24 -9.08
C GLN A 118 -0.65 10.24 -10.22
N TYR A 119 -1.73 10.01 -10.97
CA TYR A 119 -1.69 9.21 -12.20
C TYR A 119 -0.79 9.85 -13.28
N ALA A 120 -0.82 11.17 -13.42
CA ALA A 120 0.06 11.89 -14.35
C ALA A 120 1.53 11.92 -13.91
N PHE A 121 1.78 11.83 -12.60
CA PHE A 121 3.13 11.85 -12.01
C PHE A 121 3.92 10.57 -12.28
N GLY A 122 3.26 9.40 -12.24
CA GLY A 122 3.92 8.11 -12.40
C GLY A 122 4.11 7.67 -13.85
N GLU A 123 5.08 6.80 -14.07
CA GLU A 123 5.32 6.14 -15.36
C GLU A 123 4.30 5.04 -15.63
N ARG A 124 3.94 4.77 -16.89
CA ARG A 124 2.93 3.77 -17.24
C ARG A 124 3.46 2.36 -17.02
N VAL A 125 2.66 1.51 -16.39
CA VAL A 125 2.97 0.10 -16.13
C VAL A 125 1.93 -0.77 -16.82
N LYS A 126 2.33 -1.90 -17.41
CA LYS A 126 1.36 -2.90 -17.89
C LYS A 126 0.80 -3.67 -16.72
N ALA A 127 -0.45 -4.11 -16.79
CA ALA A 127 -1.08 -4.88 -15.72
C ALA A 127 -0.25 -6.13 -15.31
N SER A 128 0.33 -6.83 -16.28
CA SER A 128 1.22 -7.98 -16.07
C SER A 128 2.57 -7.67 -15.42
N GLU A 129 2.95 -6.40 -15.34
CA GLU A 129 4.23 -5.92 -14.80
C GLU A 129 4.03 -5.20 -13.46
N VAL A 130 2.81 -5.16 -12.92
CA VAL A 130 2.46 -4.47 -11.68
C VAL A 130 3.28 -5.00 -10.50
N GLN A 131 3.83 -4.07 -9.73
CA GLN A 131 4.61 -4.34 -8.53
C GLN A 131 3.98 -3.71 -7.30
N LEU A 132 4.46 -4.11 -6.13
CA LEU A 132 4.06 -3.54 -4.85
C LEU A 132 4.27 -2.03 -4.84
N GLY A 133 3.23 -1.25 -4.53
CA GLY A 133 3.31 0.20 -4.49
C GLY A 133 2.92 0.91 -5.78
N ASP A 134 2.79 0.19 -6.90
CA ASP A 134 2.23 0.78 -8.13
C ASP A 134 0.78 1.21 -7.91
N LEU A 135 0.32 2.20 -8.67
CA LEU A 135 -0.96 2.84 -8.46
C LEU A 135 -1.98 2.37 -9.49
N ALA A 136 -3.10 1.85 -8.99
CA ALA A 136 -4.30 1.59 -9.76
C ALA A 136 -5.13 2.86 -9.82
N TRP A 137 -5.30 3.42 -11.00
CA TRP A 137 -6.09 4.63 -11.20
C TRP A 137 -7.27 4.39 -12.15
N TYR A 138 -8.40 5.02 -11.83
CA TYR A 138 -9.51 5.24 -12.75
C TYR A 138 -10.14 6.62 -12.43
N PRO A 139 -10.92 7.22 -13.35
CA PRO A 139 -11.46 8.55 -13.12
C PRO A 139 -12.17 8.69 -11.77
N GLY A 140 -11.67 9.59 -10.92
CA GLY A 140 -12.22 9.87 -9.59
C GLY A 140 -11.60 9.07 -8.42
N HIS A 141 -10.75 8.06 -8.68
CA HIS A 141 -10.18 7.24 -7.60
C HIS A 141 -8.76 6.79 -7.87
N ILE A 142 -8.03 6.48 -6.81
CA ILE A 142 -6.70 5.88 -6.88
C ILE A 142 -6.48 4.95 -5.68
N SER A 143 -5.81 3.84 -5.93
CA SER A 143 -5.43 2.85 -4.93
C SER A 143 -4.02 2.35 -5.20
N MET A 144 -3.42 1.66 -4.23
CA MET A 144 -2.05 1.15 -4.34
C MET A 144 -2.04 -0.37 -4.42
N SER A 145 -1.33 -0.95 -5.37
CA SER A 145 -1.13 -2.39 -5.49
C SER A 145 -0.39 -2.96 -4.30
N LEU A 146 -0.84 -4.13 -3.87
CA LEU A 146 -0.17 -5.03 -2.95
C LEU A 146 0.73 -6.04 -3.68
N GLY A 147 1.17 -5.74 -4.91
CA GLY A 147 2.06 -6.59 -5.71
C GLY A 147 1.36 -7.41 -6.80
N PHE A 148 0.05 -7.22 -6.98
CA PHE A 148 -0.75 -7.90 -8.00
C PHE A 148 -1.71 -6.90 -8.66
N GLU A 149 -2.14 -7.21 -9.88
CA GLU A 149 -3.03 -6.35 -10.69
C GLU A 149 -4.47 -6.26 -10.17
N ASN A 150 -4.85 -7.08 -9.19
CA ASN A 150 -6.17 -7.05 -8.58
C ASN A 150 -6.13 -6.78 -7.07
N LEU A 151 -4.98 -6.87 -6.39
CA LEU A 151 -4.92 -6.69 -4.94
C LEU A 151 -4.43 -5.29 -4.60
N VAL A 152 -5.24 -4.52 -3.88
CA VAL A 152 -4.93 -3.13 -3.53
C VAL A 152 -5.19 -2.80 -2.07
N ILE A 153 -4.54 -1.75 -1.58
CA ILE A 153 -4.97 -0.97 -0.42
C ILE A 153 -5.51 0.39 -0.89
N GLN A 154 -6.61 0.83 -0.29
CA GLN A 154 -7.31 2.04 -0.70
C GLN A 154 -7.99 2.75 0.46
N SER A 155 -8.21 4.06 0.32
CA SER A 155 -9.23 4.81 1.08
C SER A 155 -10.41 5.03 0.14
N PRO A 156 -11.51 4.24 0.24
CA PRO A 156 -12.46 4.08 -0.87
C PRO A 156 -13.46 5.23 -1.01
N THR A 157 -14.33 5.43 -0.02
CA THR A 157 -15.43 6.41 -0.06
C THR A 157 -16.03 6.64 1.33
N ASN A 158 -16.90 7.65 1.46
CA ASN A 158 -17.56 8.01 2.72
C ASN A 158 -18.30 6.81 3.36
N GLY A 159 -18.23 6.71 4.68
CA GLY A 159 -18.82 5.60 5.44
C GLY A 159 -17.96 4.33 5.47
N ARG A 160 -16.81 4.33 4.78
CA ARG A 160 -15.79 3.27 4.83
C ARG A 160 -14.48 3.82 5.37
N SER A 161 -13.56 2.90 5.63
CA SER A 161 -12.21 3.20 6.09
C SER A 161 -11.18 2.67 5.10
N VAL A 162 -9.91 3.03 5.31
CA VAL A 162 -8.79 2.43 4.61
C VAL A 162 -8.83 0.91 4.79
N GLU A 163 -8.73 0.20 3.68
CA GLU A 163 -8.92 -1.25 3.61
C GLU A 163 -8.03 -1.86 2.51
N VAL A 164 -7.71 -3.14 2.67
CA VAL A 164 -7.26 -3.96 1.55
C VAL A 164 -8.47 -4.53 0.80
N HIS A 165 -8.35 -4.69 -0.51
CA HIS A 165 -9.45 -5.09 -1.38
C HIS A 165 -8.94 -5.79 -2.64
N GLU A 166 -9.69 -6.78 -3.10
CA GLU A 166 -9.54 -7.33 -4.44
C GLU A 166 -10.45 -6.58 -5.43
N ILE A 167 -9.86 -5.99 -6.46
CA ILE A 167 -10.57 -5.36 -7.56
C ILE A 167 -11.26 -6.45 -8.38
N ASN A 168 -12.60 -6.43 -8.39
CA ASN A 168 -13.38 -7.35 -9.22
C ASN A 168 -12.98 -7.29 -10.70
N GLU A 169 -13.05 -8.44 -11.38
CA GLU A 169 -12.66 -8.63 -12.79
C GLU A 169 -13.30 -7.61 -13.75
N SER A 170 -14.57 -7.27 -13.53
CA SER A 170 -15.29 -6.29 -14.37
C SER A 170 -14.69 -4.89 -14.33
N ARG A 171 -13.92 -4.57 -13.27
CA ARG A 171 -13.26 -3.27 -13.07
C ARG A 171 -11.78 -3.31 -13.39
N VAL A 172 -11.13 -4.47 -13.34
CA VAL A 172 -9.68 -4.59 -13.56
C VAL A 172 -9.28 -4.05 -14.95
N ASN A 173 -10.12 -4.26 -15.97
CA ASN A 173 -9.91 -3.76 -17.33
C ASN A 173 -9.98 -2.23 -17.48
N TRP A 174 -10.54 -1.53 -16.49
CA TRP A 174 -10.66 -0.07 -16.49
C TRP A 174 -9.51 0.60 -15.74
N VAL A 175 -8.75 -0.18 -14.97
CA VAL A 175 -7.62 0.30 -14.19
C VAL A 175 -6.47 0.64 -15.11
N ARG A 176 -5.88 1.82 -14.89
CA ARG A 176 -4.64 2.24 -15.52
C ARG A 176 -3.54 2.26 -14.47
N TRP A 177 -2.47 1.54 -14.75
CA TRP A 177 -1.37 1.33 -13.81
C TRP A 177 -0.24 2.33 -14.02
N VAL A 178 0.26 2.88 -12.93
CA VAL A 178 1.46 3.72 -12.94
C VAL A 178 2.42 3.42 -11.79
N SER A 179 3.72 3.57 -12.03
CA SER A 179 4.77 3.47 -11.02
C SER A 179 5.25 4.88 -10.64
N PRO A 180 5.18 5.28 -9.34
CA PRO A 180 5.79 6.51 -8.85
C PRO A 180 7.31 6.47 -8.71
N ALA A 181 7.93 5.29 -8.83
CA ALA A 181 9.34 5.05 -8.54
C ALA A 181 10.03 4.28 -9.67
N ALA A 182 9.87 4.74 -10.91
CA ALA A 182 10.61 4.22 -12.05
C ALA A 182 12.09 4.61 -12.00
#